data_AF-A0A2G6MW78-F1
#
_entry.id   AF-A0A2G6MW78-F1
#
_cell.length_a   1.000
_cell.length_b   1.000
_cell.length_c   1.000
_cell.angle_alpha   90.00
_cell.angle_beta   90.00
_cell.angle_gamma   90.00
#
_symmetry.space_group_name_H-M   'P 1'
#
loop_
_entity.id
_entity.type
_entity.pdbx_description
1 polymer ?
#
loop_
_entity_poly.entity_id
_entity_poly.type
_entity_poly.pdbx_seq_one_letter_code
_entity_poly.pdbx_strand_id
1 'polypeptide(L)' 'MALAALIIKEELQTNGRACVEQITEDPYLQYFCGFKRFITDHPFDASMFVHFLQKTNG' A
#
# COMPACT_ATOMS: atom_id res chain seq x y z
N MET A 1 -3.64 -6.09 3.49
CA MET A 1 -2.62 -5.03 3.55
C MET A 1 -1.56 -5.22 2.47
N ALA A 2 -0.56 -6.08 2.64
CA ALA A 2 0.60 -6.21 1.74
C ALA A 2 0.28 -6.44 0.25
N LEU A 3 -0.55 -7.46 -0.04
CA LEU A 3 -0.89 -7.82 -1.41
C LEU A 3 -1.74 -6.73 -2.10
N ALA A 4 -2.71 -6.17 -1.38
CA ALA A 4 -3.56 -5.10 -1.91
C ALA A 4 -2.74 -3.85 -2.27
N ALA A 5 -1.81 -3.45 -1.41
CA ALA A 5 -0.89 -2.35 -1.70
C ALA A 5 0.01 -2.65 -2.91
N LEU A 6 0.49 -3.89 -3.08
CA LEU A 6 1.27 -4.30 -4.26
C LEU A 6 0.43 -4.23 -5.54
N ILE A 7 -0.82 -4.70 -5.51
CA ILE A 7 -1.74 -4.59 -6.64
C ILE A 7 -1.94 -3.13 -7.04
N ILE A 8 -2.24 -2.25 -6.07
CA ILE A 8 -2.41 -0.81 -6.31
C ILE A 8 -1.15 -0.20 -6.94
N LYS A 9 0.04 -0.54 -6.40
CA LYS A 9 1.32 -0.04 -6.91
C LYS A 9 1.55 -0.43 -8.38
N GLU A 10 1.27 -1.68 -8.75
CA GLU A 10 1.47 -2.18 -10.12
C GLU A 10 0.41 -1.63 -11.09
N GLU A 11 -0.87 -1.56 -10.67
CA GLU A 11 -1.96 -1.00 -11.48
C GLU A 11 -1.79 0.50 -11.75
N LEU A 12 -1.35 1.27 -10.75
CA LEU A 12 -1.14 2.71 -10.88
C LEU A 12 0.26 3.06 -11.39
N GLN A 13 1.13 2.07 -11.61
CA GLN A 13 2.52 2.23 -12.06
C GLN A 13 3.30 3.26 -11.22
N THR A 14 3.08 3.26 -9.90
CA THR A 14 3.69 4.22 -8.98
C THR A 14 4.89 3.65 -8.23
N ASN A 15 5.73 4.52 -7.68
CA ASN A 15 6.77 4.12 -6.73
C ASN A 15 6.17 3.90 -5.33
N GLY A 16 6.92 3.23 -4.44
CA GLY A 16 6.40 2.85 -3.12
C GLY A 16 5.91 4.03 -2.28
N ARG A 17 6.57 5.21 -2.34
CA ARG A 17 6.12 6.39 -1.58
C ARG A 17 4.84 6.99 -2.15
N ALA A 18 4.81 7.20 -3.47
CA ALA A 18 3.63 7.70 -4.16
C ALA A 18 2.40 6.79 -3.96
N CYS A 19 2.61 5.47 -3.91
CA CYS A 19 1.53 4.52 -3.60
C CYS A 19 1.01 4.69 -2.16
N VAL A 20 1.88 4.92 -1.17
CA VAL A 20 1.45 5.21 0.20
C VAL A 20 0.64 6.51 0.27
N GLU A 21 1.07 7.56 -0.43
CA GLU A 21 0.34 8.83 -0.49
C GLU A 21 -1.06 8.64 -1.09
N GLN A 22 -1.16 7.93 -2.23
CA GLN A 22 -2.46 7.62 -2.85
C GLN A 22 -3.39 6.82 -1.93
N ILE A 23 -2.86 5.81 -1.22
CA ILE A 23 -3.65 5.05 -0.25
C ILE A 23 -4.06 5.94 0.94
N THR A 24 -3.22 6.90 1.33
CA THR A 24 -3.54 7.83 2.43
C THR A 24 -4.70 8.75 2.04
N GLU A 25 -4.71 9.24 0.80
CA GLU A 25 -5.70 10.20 0.32
C GLU A 25 -7.04 9.55 -0.09
N ASP A 26 -7.05 8.28 -0.48
CA ASP A 26 -8.25 7.60 -0.98
C ASP A 26 -8.82 6.59 0.05
N PRO A 27 -9.99 6.90 0.67
CA PRO A 27 -10.66 5.98 1.57
C PRO A 27 -10.97 4.61 0.96
N TYR A 28 -11.28 4.54 -0.35
CA TYR A 28 -11.57 3.27 -1.02
C TYR A 28 -10.32 2.40 -1.09
N LEU A 29 -9.16 2.98 -1.40
CA LEU A 29 -7.90 2.25 -1.40
C LEU A 29 -7.53 1.76 0.01
N GLN A 30 -7.85 2.53 1.06
CA GLN A 30 -7.68 2.07 2.43
C GLN A 30 -8.59 0.86 2.75
N TYR A 31 -9.89 0.94 2.46
CA TYR A 31 -10.79 -0.18 2.70
C TYR A 31 -10.40 -1.42 1.88
N PHE A 32 -9.99 -1.23 0.62
CA PHE A 32 -9.45 -2.30 -0.22
C PHE A 32 -8.18 -2.93 0.39
N CYS A 33 -7.32 -2.11 0.99
CA CYS A 33 -6.15 -2.58 1.74
C CYS A 33 -6.51 -3.33 3.03
N GLY A 34 -7.77 -3.31 3.45
CA GLY A 34 -8.31 -4.00 4.63
C GLY A 34 -8.37 -3.14 5.90
N PHE A 35 -8.26 -1.81 5.77
CA PHE A 35 -8.48 -0.92 6.91
C PHE A 35 -9.94 -0.95 7.36
N LYS A 36 -10.17 -0.98 8.67
CA LYS A 36 -11.54 -0.98 9.24
C LYS A 36 -12.16 0.41 9.36
N ARG A 37 -11.34 1.45 9.20
CA ARG A 37 -11.71 2.85 9.28
C ARG A 37 -10.74 3.67 8.46
N PHE A 38 -11.21 4.79 7.93
CA PHE A 38 -10.35 5.78 7.32
C PHE A 38 -9.38 6.36 8.35
N ILE A 39 -8.12 6.52 7.94
CA ILE A 39 -7.06 7.18 8.69
C ILE A 39 -6.43 8.27 7.82
N THR A 40 -5.98 9.34 8.47
CA THR A 40 -5.31 10.47 7.79
C THR A 40 -3.79 10.37 7.85
N ASP A 41 -3.26 9.59 8.78
CA ASP A 41 -1.83 9.31 8.88
C ASP A 41 -1.41 8.27 7.85
N HIS A 42 -0.11 8.23 7.55
CA HIS A 42 0.43 7.28 6.59
C HIS A 42 0.12 5.84 7.04
N PRO A 43 -0.51 5.02 6.18
CA PRO A 43 -0.98 3.68 6.55
C PRO A 43 0.18 2.72 6.84
N PHE A 44 1.35 2.94 6.24
CA PHE A 44 2.58 2.18 6.46
C PHE A 44 3.80 2.90 5.84
N ASP A 45 5.00 2.46 6.22
CA ASP A 45 6.25 2.96 5.64
C ASP A 45 6.50 2.36 4.24
N ALA A 46 6.95 3.19 3.29
CA ALA A 46 7.21 2.77 1.90
C ALA A 46 8.26 1.65 1.77
N SER A 47 9.14 1.47 2.76
CA SER A 47 10.09 0.35 2.83
C SER A 47 9.41 -1.02 2.89
N MET A 48 8.14 -1.08 3.32
CA MET A 48 7.36 -2.32 3.33
C MET A 48 7.27 -2.96 1.95
N PHE A 49 7.23 -2.17 0.87
CA PHE A 49 7.22 -2.69 -0.50
C PHE A 49 8.46 -3.51 -0.85
N VAL A 50 9.62 -3.19 -0.26
CA VAL A 50 10.88 -3.93 -0.45
C VAL A 50 10.87 -5.23 0.35
N HIS A 51 10.35 -5.20 1.58
CA HIS A 51 10.30 -6.36 2.46
C HIS A 51 9.34 -7.46 2.00
N PHE A 52 8.22 -7.11 1.35
CA PHE A 52 7.28 -8.12 0.85
C PHE A 52 7.82 -8.91 -0.36
N LEU A 53 8.58 -8.27 -1.24
CA LEU A 53 9.23 -8.94 -2.38
C LEU A 53 10.32 -9.92 -1.94
N GLN A 54 11.00 -9.67 -0.82
CA GLN A 54 12.01 -10.58 -0.29
C GLN A 54 11.42 -11.86 0.32
N LYS A 55 10.19 -11.83 0.84
CA LYS A 55 9.55 -13.01 1.46
C LYS A 55 8.91 -13.99 0.46
N THR A 56 8.71 -13.60 -0.79
CA THR A 56 8.15 -14.48 -1.84
C THR A 56 9.20 -15.32 -2.57
N ASN A 57 10.50 -15.12 -2.28
CA ASN A 57 11.60 -15.93 -2.83
C ASN A 57 12.08 -17.03 -1.86
N GLY A 58 11.15 -17.61 -1.08
CA GLY A 58 11.40 -18.74 -0.18
C GLY A 58 10.53 -19.92 -0.53
#